data_AF-A0A974NWV7-F1
#
_entry.id   AF-A0A974NWV7-F1
#
_cell.length_a   1.000
_cell.length_b   1.000
_cell.length_c   1.000
_cell.angle_alpha   90.00
_cell.angle_beta   90.00
_cell.angle_gamma   90.00
#
_symmetry.space_group_name_H-M   'P 1'
#
loop_
_entity.id
_entity.type
_entity.pdbx_description
1 polymer ?
#
loop_
_entity_poly.entity_id
_entity_poly.type
_entity_poly.pdbx_seq_one_letter_code
_entity_poly.pdbx_strand_id
1 'polypeptide(L)'
;MGQVLIRNLDDALLTEYREAAKAKGRSLEAELRDVLASARPKATMSGERFVSFSKSLRAMTPQSARGTDSTDLIRADRDER
;
A
#
# COMPACT_ATOMS: atom_id res chain seq x y z
N MET A 1 11.48 17.52 -11.49
CA MET A 1 12.80 16.86 -11.42
C MET A 1 13.36 17.04 -10.03
N GLY A 2 13.79 15.96 -9.39
CA GLY A 2 14.49 15.98 -8.11
C GLY A 2 15.49 14.84 -8.11
N GLN A 3 16.66 15.05 -7.50
CA GLN A 3 17.74 14.07 -7.43
C GLN A 3 18.11 13.86 -5.97
N VAL A 4 18.31 12.61 -5.59
CA VAL A 4 18.77 12.21 -4.25
C VAL A 4 20.09 11.47 -4.41
N LEU A 5 21.11 11.87 -3.65
CA LEU A 5 22.38 11.16 -3.56
C LEU A 5 22.40 10.35 -2.26
N ILE A 6 22.47 9.02 -2.39
CA ILE A 6 22.63 8.12 -1.25
C ILE A 6 24.12 7.78 -1.15
N ARG A 7 24.76 8.18 -0.05
CA ARG A 7 26.19 7.93 0.20
C ARG A 7 26.37 6.73 1.12
N ASN A 8 27.54 6.10 1.06
CA ASN A 8 27.92 4.97 1.91
C ASN A 8 26.93 3.79 1.80
N LEU A 9 26.49 3.48 0.59
CA LEU A 9 25.70 2.28 0.33
C LEU A 9 26.64 1.07 0.33
N ASP A 10 26.19 -0.03 0.91
CA ASP A 10 26.91 -1.31 0.83
C ASP A 10 27.02 -1.76 -0.64
N ASP A 11 28.24 -2.11 -1.06
CA ASP A 11 28.52 -2.58 -2.42
C ASP A 11 27.83 -3.93 -2.72
N ALA A 12 27.63 -4.77 -1.69
CA ALA A 12 26.87 -6.00 -1.82
C ALA A 12 25.40 -5.70 -2.17
N LEU A 13 24.79 -4.77 -1.44
CA LEU A 13 23.41 -4.34 -1.68
C LEU A 13 23.24 -3.73 -3.08
N LEU A 14 24.20 -2.92 -3.54
CA LEU A 14 24.19 -2.35 -4.89
C LEU A 14 24.26 -3.45 -5.97
N THR A 15 25.00 -4.52 -5.71
CA THR A 15 25.13 -5.66 -6.62
C THR A 15 23.82 -6.43 -6.73
N GLU A 16 23.17 -6.74 -5.61
CA GLU A 16 21.87 -7.41 -5.58
C GLU A 16 20.80 -6.64 -6.36
N TYR A 17 20.71 -5.32 -6.15
CA TYR A 17 19.76 -4.50 -6.90
C TYR A 17 20.07 -4.42 -8.40
N ARG A 18 21.35 -4.49 -8.78
CA ARG A 18 21.76 -4.52 -10.19
C ARG A 18 21.36 -5.82 -10.86
N GLU A 19 21.49 -6.95 -10.16
CA GLU A 19 21.02 -8.25 -10.65
C GLU A 19 19.50 -8.29 -10.78
N ALA A 20 18.78 -7.79 -9.77
CA ALA A 20 17.32 -7.66 -9.82
C ALA A 20 16.84 -6.79 -10.99
N ALA A 21 17.52 -5.67 -11.25
CA ALA A 21 17.22 -4.79 -12.38
C ALA A 21 17.44 -5.50 -13.73
N LYS A 22 18.56 -6.23 -13.88
CA LYS A 22 18.86 -7.04 -15.07
C LYS A 22 17.81 -8.12 -15.30
N ALA A 23 17.40 -8.84 -14.25
CA ALA A 23 16.38 -9.88 -14.33
C ALA A 23 15.03 -9.34 -14.82
N LYS A 24 14.70 -8.08 -14.46
CA LYS A 24 13.49 -7.38 -14.90
C LYS A 24 13.66 -6.59 -16.21
N GLY A 25 14.83 -6.69 -16.87
CA GLY A 25 15.10 -6.01 -18.13
C GLY A 25 15.08 -4.48 -18.05
N ARG A 26 15.38 -3.90 -16.88
CA ARG A 26 15.34 -2.45 -16.65
C ARG A 26 16.64 -1.89 -16.07
N SER A 27 16.80 -0.57 -16.15
CA SER A 27 17.97 0.09 -15.55
C SER A 27 17.90 0.03 -14.02
N LEU A 28 19.06 0.08 -13.37
CA LEU A 28 19.15 0.16 -11.90
C LEU A 28 18.38 1.37 -11.36
N GLU A 29 18.44 2.52 -12.03
CA GLU A 29 17.68 3.70 -11.64
C GLU A 29 16.16 3.45 -11.70
N ALA A 30 15.68 2.78 -12.75
CA ALA A 30 14.26 2.43 -12.87
C ALA A 30 13.83 1.45 -11.77
N GLU A 31 14.66 0.46 -11.43
CA GLU A 31 14.43 -0.45 -10.30
C GLU A 31 14.28 0.33 -8.98
N LEU A 32 15.25 1.19 -8.68
CA LEU A 32 15.26 1.96 -7.44
C LEU A 32 14.09 2.94 -7.38
N ARG A 33 13.72 3.56 -8.50
CA ARG A 33 12.56 4.45 -8.56
C ARG A 33 11.26 3.72 -8.23
N ASP A 34 11.09 2.52 -8.75
CA ASP A 34 9.91 1.69 -8.46
C ASP A 34 9.89 1.21 -7.02
N VAL A 35 11.05 0.84 -6.47
CA VAL A 35 11.17 0.46 -5.05
C VAL A 35 10.82 1.65 -4.14
N LEU A 36 11.31 2.85 -4.45
CA LEU A 36 10.95 4.07 -3.70
C LEU A 36 9.46 4.42 -3.85
N ALA A 37 8.88 4.17 -5.02
CA ALA A 37 7.45 4.42 -5.25
C ALA A 37 6.57 3.41 -4.49
N SER A 38 6.97 2.14 -4.44
CA SER A 38 6.23 1.10 -3.70
C SER A 38 6.38 1.24 -2.19
N ALA A 39 7.57 1.67 -1.74
CA ALA A 39 7.85 2.02 -0.35
C ALA A 39 7.43 3.45 0.02
N ARG A 40 6.68 4.14 -0.85
CA ARG A 40 6.16 5.48 -0.57
C ARG A 40 5.51 5.44 0.82
N PRO A 41 5.90 6.34 1.74
CA PRO A 41 5.27 6.42 3.04
C PRO A 41 3.77 6.49 2.81
N LYS A 42 3.06 5.45 3.25
CA LYS A 42 1.60 5.52 3.30
C LYS A 42 1.35 6.72 4.19
N ALA A 43 0.73 7.77 3.63
CA ALA A 43 0.34 8.89 4.45
C ALA A 43 -0.43 8.28 5.60
N THR A 44 0.16 8.30 6.80
CA THR A 44 -0.60 8.09 8.02
C THR A 44 -1.63 9.19 7.94
N MET A 45 -2.86 8.81 7.57
CA MET A 45 -3.95 9.75 7.66
C MET A 45 -3.88 10.28 9.08
N SER A 46 -3.70 11.58 9.26
CA SER A 46 -3.83 12.16 10.58
C SER A 46 -5.15 11.66 11.16
N GLY A 47 -5.22 11.43 12.47
CA GLY A 47 -6.44 10.89 13.09
C GLY A 47 -7.70 11.65 12.64
N GLU A 48 -7.59 12.96 12.48
CA GLU A 48 -8.65 13.83 11.94
C GLU A 48 -9.03 13.52 10.49
N ARG A 49 -8.05 13.39 9.59
CA ARG A 49 -8.34 13.00 8.19
C ARG A 49 -8.96 11.62 8.14
N PHE A 50 -8.46 10.66 8.93
CA PHE A 50 -9.03 9.31 8.98
C PHE A 50 -10.49 9.35 9.44
N VAL A 51 -10.79 10.06 10.53
CA VAL A 51 -12.16 10.22 11.05
C VAL A 51 -13.08 10.86 10.01
N SER A 52 -12.62 11.90 9.30
CA SER A 52 -13.41 12.53 8.23
C SER A 52 -13.73 11.55 7.09
N PHE A 53 -12.75 10.75 6.69
CA PHE A 53 -12.91 9.74 5.63
C PHE A 53 -13.81 8.58 6.06
N SER A 54 -13.69 8.11 7.30
CA SER A 54 -14.61 7.11 7.85
C SER A 54 -16.06 7.64 7.91
N LYS A 55 -16.24 8.91 8.26
CA LYS A 55 -17.58 9.55 8.25
C LYS A 55 -18.16 9.63 6.84
N SER A 56 -17.35 9.99 5.82
CA SER A 56 -17.84 10.03 4.43
C SER A 56 -18.23 8.64 3.93
N LEU A 57 -17.43 7.60 4.24
CA LEU A 57 -17.78 6.22 3.88
C LEU A 57 -19.07 5.76 4.56
N ARG A 58 -19.25 6.06 5.85
CA ARG A 58 -20.47 5.74 6.59
C ARG A 58 -21.71 6.45 6.01
N ALA A 59 -21.55 7.69 5.52
CA ALA A 59 -22.64 8.42 4.88
C ALA A 59 -23.08 7.75 3.57
N MET A 60 -22.14 7.16 2.82
CA MET A 60 -22.42 6.41 1.59
C MET A 60 -23.06 5.04 1.84
N THR A 61 -22.99 4.50 3.06
CA THR A 61 -23.63 3.23 3.40
C THR A 61 -25.16 3.35 3.35
N PRO A 62 -25.86 2.55 2.52
CA PRO A 62 -27.31 2.53 2.46
C PRO A 62 -27.92 2.21 3.83
N GLN A 63 -29.06 2.84 4.16
CA GLN A 63 -29.70 2.65 5.47
C GLN A 63 -30.07 1.19 5.75
N SER A 64 -30.42 0.42 4.72
CA SER A 64 -30.70 -1.02 4.80
C SER A 64 -29.51 -1.87 5.24
N ALA A 65 -28.28 -1.39 5.03
CA ALA A 65 -27.05 -2.07 5.41
C ALA A 65 -26.40 -1.46 6.66
N ARG A 66 -26.99 -0.41 7.23
CA ARG A 66 -26.46 0.22 8.45
C ARG A 66 -26.81 -0.64 9.67
N GLY A 67 -25.79 -1.16 10.34
CA GLY A 67 -25.94 -1.90 11.59
C GLY A 67 -26.23 -3.40 11.41
N THR A 68 -26.19 -3.92 10.18
CA THR A 68 -26.15 -5.36 9.95
C THR A 68 -24.84 -5.92 10.50
N ASP A 69 -24.92 -6.88 11.43
CA ASP A 69 -23.72 -7.59 11.88
C ASP A 69 -23.20 -8.45 10.74
N SER A 70 -22.01 -8.11 10.24
CA SER A 70 -21.33 -8.88 9.20
C SER A 70 -21.06 -10.31 9.63
N THR A 71 -20.98 -10.58 10.94
CA THR A 71 -20.70 -11.90 11.48
C THR A 71 -21.82 -12.89 11.17
N ASP A 72 -23.08 -12.44 11.16
CA ASP A 72 -24.21 -13.31 10.85
C ASP A 72 -24.23 -13.68 9.35
N LEU A 73 -23.84 -12.76 8.48
CA LEU A 73 -23.69 -13.02 7.04
C LEU A 73 -22.55 -14.01 6.76
N ILE A 74 -21.41 -13.85 7.45
CA ILE A 74 -20.27 -14.76 7.31
C ILE A 74 -20.60 -16.16 7.82
N ARG A 75 -21.36 -16.27 8.93
CA ARG A 75 -21.82 -17.56 9.46
C ARG A 75 -22.77 -18.26 8.48
N ALA A 76 -23.73 -17.54 7.91
CA ALA A 76 -24.64 -18.09 6.91
C ALA A 76 -23.87 -18.64 5.69
N ASP A 77 -22.95 -17.86 5.10
CA ASP A 77 -22.15 -18.32 3.94
C ASP A 77 -21.24 -19.52 4.25
N ARG A 78 -20.71 -19.59 5.48
CA ARG A 78 -19.87 -20.71 5.93
C ARG A 78 -20.69 -21.98 6.15
N ASP A 79 -21.86 -21.86 6.77
CA ASP A 79 -22.67 -23.00 7.18
C ASP A 79 -23.53 -23.55 6.01
N GLU A 80 -23.67 -22.79 4.90
CA GLU A 80 -24.31 -23.22 3.63
C GLU A 80 -23.35 -23.95 2.65
N ARG A 81 -22.05 -24.06 2.96
CA ARG A 81 -21.04 -24.77 2.16
C ARG A 81 -20.67 -26.12 2.75
#